data_AF-A0A6N7PT88-F1
#
_entry.id   AF-A0A6N7PT88-F1
#
_cell.length_a   1.000
_cell.length_b   1.000
_cell.length_c   1.000
_cell.angle_alpha   90.00
_cell.angle_beta   90.00
_cell.angle_gamma   90.00
#
_symmetry.space_group_name_H-M   'P 1'
#
loop_
_entity.id
_entity.type
_entity.pdbx_description
1 polymer ?
#
loop_
_entity_poly.entity_id
_entity_poly.type
_entity_poly.pdbx_seq_one_letter_code
_entity_poly.pdbx_strand_id
1 'polypeptide(L)'
;MADAVQRRGRHGVRPRLPRPPDGENPSRRRSVEVEGHRVLLRSSSWIETLANSALSTHPRSHFRAGLIAARSAPGLRCTLRNRQFAVHHRGGPTERRVLTSSQELRQTLERDFLLAVPDAPELDAAFDRLT
;
A
#
# COMPACT_ATOMS: atom_id res chain seq x y z
N MET A 1 -44.74 -33.50 21.45
CA MET A 1 -43.91 -33.01 22.57
C MET A 1 -42.56 -33.72 22.45
N ALA A 2 -41.58 -33.24 21.67
CA ALA A 2 -40.73 -32.07 21.87
C ALA A 2 -39.89 -32.16 23.16
N ASP A 3 -38.65 -32.67 23.06
CA ASP A 3 -37.41 -31.99 23.47
C ASP A 3 -36.21 -32.93 23.21
N ALA A 4 -35.38 -32.67 22.21
CA ALA A 4 -34.27 -31.70 22.17
C ALA A 4 -32.97 -32.25 22.79
N VAL A 5 -32.15 -32.78 21.87
CA VAL A 5 -30.77 -33.23 22.04
C VAL A 5 -29.89 -32.07 22.54
N GLN A 6 -29.35 -32.20 23.75
CA GLN A 6 -28.41 -31.26 24.36
C GLN A 6 -27.03 -31.33 23.68
N ARG A 7 -26.81 -30.56 22.60
CA ARG A 7 -25.45 -30.31 22.07
C ARG A 7 -24.81 -29.15 22.85
N ARG A 8 -23.93 -29.46 23.80
CA ARG A 8 -23.06 -28.47 24.46
C ARG A 8 -22.00 -27.98 23.47
N GLY A 9 -22.21 -26.79 22.89
CA GLY A 9 -21.19 -26.06 22.13
C GLY A 9 -20.17 -25.41 23.06
N ARG A 10 -18.88 -25.62 22.78
CA ARG A 10 -17.74 -25.01 23.47
C ARG A 10 -17.81 -23.48 23.41
N HIS A 11 -17.92 -22.82 24.56
CA HIS A 11 -17.69 -21.37 24.69
C HIS A 11 -16.20 -21.07 24.50
N GLY A 12 -15.81 -20.77 23.26
CA GLY A 12 -14.53 -20.10 23.00
C GLY A 12 -14.59 -18.69 23.58
N VAL A 13 -13.79 -18.43 24.61
CA VAL A 13 -13.56 -17.08 25.13
C VAL A 13 -13.00 -16.25 23.98
N ARG A 14 -13.78 -15.30 23.47
CA ARG A 14 -13.27 -14.33 22.50
C ARG A 14 -12.20 -13.49 23.20
N PRO A 15 -11.00 -13.31 22.63
CA PRO A 15 -10.00 -12.45 23.23
C PRO A 15 -10.59 -11.04 23.36
N ARG A 16 -10.58 -10.51 24.58
CA ARG A 16 -11.01 -9.15 24.88
C ARG A 16 -9.98 -8.21 24.26
N LEU A 17 -10.32 -7.64 23.10
CA LEU A 17 -9.49 -6.61 22.48
C LEU A 17 -9.37 -5.40 23.42
N PRO A 18 -8.18 -4.77 23.52
CA PRO A 18 -8.01 -3.57 24.32
C PRO A 18 -8.94 -2.46 23.84
N ARG A 19 -9.48 -1.66 24.77
CA ARG A 19 -10.29 -0.48 24.45
C ARG A 19 -9.39 0.57 23.80
N PRO A 20 -9.81 1.24 22.71
CA PRO A 20 -9.04 2.31 22.10
C PRO A 20 -8.89 3.48 23.09
N PRO A 21 -7.76 4.21 23.04
CA PRO A 21 -7.65 5.51 23.68
C PRO A 21 -8.56 6.46 22.90
N ASP A 22 -9.23 7.35 23.61
CA ASP A 22 -10.15 8.35 23.07
C ASP A 22 -11.55 7.79 22.80
N GLY A 23 -12.54 8.37 23.47
CA GLY A 23 -13.94 7.92 23.55
C GLY A 23 -14.74 7.97 22.24
N GLU A 24 -14.15 7.62 21.10
CA GLU A 24 -14.87 7.25 19.90
C GLU A 24 -15.79 6.08 20.23
N ASN A 25 -17.09 6.37 20.26
CA ASN A 25 -18.12 5.36 20.37
C ASN A 25 -18.25 4.62 19.02
N PRO A 26 -17.79 3.36 18.88
CA PRO A 26 -17.79 2.63 17.61
C PRO A 26 -19.19 2.18 17.14
N SER A 27 -20.25 2.55 17.87
CA SER A 27 -21.61 2.07 17.64
C SER A 27 -22.44 2.92 16.67
N ARG A 28 -21.97 4.10 16.24
CA ARG A 28 -22.66 4.87 15.18
C ARG A 28 -22.28 4.35 13.79
N ARG A 29 -22.70 3.11 13.50
CA ARG A 29 -22.66 2.52 12.16
C ARG A 29 -23.57 3.34 11.26
N ARG A 30 -23.00 4.21 10.42
CA ARG A 30 -23.78 4.86 9.37
C ARG A 30 -24.05 3.81 8.29
N SER A 31 -25.31 3.62 7.94
CA SER A 31 -25.71 2.83 6.78
C SER A 31 -26.63 3.65 5.90
N VAL A 32 -26.55 3.43 4.60
CA VAL A 32 -27.46 4.02 3.60
C VAL A 32 -28.15 2.87 2.89
N GLU A 33 -29.45 3.00 2.67
CA GLU A 33 -30.20 2.09 1.80
C GLU A 33 -30.01 2.56 0.35
N VAL A 34 -29.54 1.67 -0.52
CA VAL A 34 -29.41 1.90 -1.97
C VAL A 34 -30.11 0.75 -2.67
N GLU A 35 -31.17 1.02 -3.43
CA GLU A 35 -31.93 0.00 -4.18
C GLU A 35 -32.36 -1.22 -3.34
N GLY A 36 -32.82 -0.99 -2.11
CA GLY A 36 -33.23 -2.07 -1.18
C GLY A 36 -32.07 -2.84 -0.55
N HIS A 37 -30.82 -2.41 -0.77
CA HIS A 37 -29.64 -2.95 -0.15
C HIS A 37 -29.07 -2.01 0.91
N ARG A 38 -28.89 -2.54 2.13
CA ARG A 38 -28.24 -1.82 3.22
C ARG A 38 -26.72 -1.77 3.02
N VAL A 39 -26.22 -0.62 2.59
CA VAL A 39 -24.78 -0.34 2.45
C VAL A 39 -24.21 0.14 3.78
N LEU A 40 -23.21 -0.56 4.31
CA LEU A 40 -22.52 -0.18 5.54
C LEU A 40 -21.40 0.82 5.22
N LEU A 41 -21.50 2.03 5.76
CA LEU A 41 -20.43 3.02 5.72
C LEU A 41 -19.48 2.73 6.89
N ARG A 42 -18.31 2.17 6.58
CA ARG A 42 -17.24 1.96 7.57
C ARG A 42 -16.34 3.19 7.59
N SER A 43 -16.11 3.75 8.77
CA SER A 43 -15.02 4.71 8.96
C SER A 43 -13.69 3.99 8.76
N SER A 44 -12.82 4.53 7.91
CA SER A 44 -11.59 3.89 7.43
C SER A 44 -10.43 3.92 8.42
N SER A 45 -10.55 4.62 9.55
CA SER A 45 -9.44 5.00 10.43
C SER A 45 -8.59 3.82 10.94
N TRP A 46 -9.18 2.65 11.15
CA TRP A 46 -8.46 1.46 11.64
C TRP A 46 -7.96 0.51 10.54
N ILE A 47 -8.57 0.55 9.36
CA ILE A 47 -8.20 -0.33 8.24
C ILE A 47 -6.91 0.17 7.57
N GLU A 48 -6.72 1.49 7.54
CA GLU A 48 -5.56 2.12 6.92
C GLU A 48 -4.23 1.73 7.59
N THR A 49 -4.19 1.68 8.92
CA THR A 49 -2.98 1.32 9.67
C THR A 49 -2.57 -0.14 9.44
N LEU A 50 -3.54 -1.06 9.38
CA LEU A 50 -3.28 -2.48 9.13
C LEU A 50 -2.81 -2.73 7.70
N ALA A 51 -3.42 -2.06 6.71
CA ALA A 51 -3.02 -2.15 5.32
C ALA A 51 -1.60 -1.59 5.10
N ASN A 52 -1.30 -0.43 5.67
CA ASN A 52 0.04 0.16 5.58
C ASN A 52 1.10 -0.76 6.21
N SER A 53 0.84 -1.29 7.42
CA SER A 53 1.78 -2.19 8.07
C SER A 53 2.03 -3.45 7.23
N ALA A 54 0.99 -4.05 6.66
CA ALA A 54 1.14 -5.21 5.78
C ALA A 54 1.96 -4.90 4.52
N LEU A 55 1.76 -3.74 3.89
CA LEU A 55 2.51 -3.35 2.70
C LEU A 55 3.97 -2.96 3.00
N SER A 56 4.20 -2.25 4.10
CA SER A 56 5.52 -1.67 4.41
C SER A 56 6.43 -2.63 5.19
N THR A 57 5.86 -3.56 5.97
CA THR A 57 6.66 -4.40 6.88
C THR A 57 6.58 -5.91 6.60
N HIS A 58 5.61 -6.40 5.83
CA HIS A 58 5.49 -7.84 5.62
C HIS A 58 6.64 -8.38 4.75
N PRO A 59 7.35 -9.47 5.15
CA PRO A 59 8.56 -9.94 4.43
C PRO A 59 8.34 -10.29 2.96
N ARG A 60 7.12 -10.70 2.59
CA ARG A 60 6.74 -11.02 1.20
C ARG A 60 6.21 -9.83 0.40
N SER A 61 6.21 -8.62 0.97
CA SER A 61 5.75 -7.43 0.26
C SER A 61 6.75 -7.02 -0.81
N HIS A 62 6.26 -6.79 -2.03
CA HIS A 62 7.07 -6.27 -3.13
C HIS A 62 7.65 -4.88 -2.85
N PHE A 63 6.99 -4.07 -2.00
CA PHE A 63 7.50 -2.75 -1.59
C PHE A 63 8.76 -2.83 -0.72
N ARG A 64 9.08 -4.01 -0.16
CA ARG A 64 10.33 -4.24 0.57
C ARG A 64 11.46 -4.79 -0.29
N ALA A 65 11.15 -5.29 -1.48
CA ALA A 65 12.07 -6.08 -2.30
C ALA A 65 12.46 -5.41 -3.62
N GLY A 66 11.90 -4.24 -3.94
CA GLY A 66 12.18 -3.55 -5.19
C GLY A 66 11.88 -2.06 -5.12
N LEU A 67 12.31 -1.36 -6.17
CA LEU A 67 12.07 0.07 -6.33
C LEU A 67 10.91 0.28 -7.29
N ILE A 68 9.90 1.05 -6.86
CA ILE A 68 8.76 1.42 -7.70
C ILE A 68 8.52 2.91 -7.52
N ALA A 69 8.50 3.66 -8.62
CA ALA A 69 8.13 5.07 -8.63
C ALA A 69 7.28 5.41 -9.85
N ALA A 70 6.37 6.36 -9.69
CA ALA A 70 5.56 6.89 -10.76
C ALA A 70 5.33 8.39 -10.53
N ARG A 71 5.43 9.19 -11.58
CA ARG A 71 5.13 10.63 -11.53
C ARG A 71 4.43 11.05 -12.81
N SER A 72 3.33 11.78 -12.68
CA SER A 72 2.66 12.45 -13.80
C SER A 72 3.18 13.88 -13.92
N ALA A 73 3.34 14.36 -15.16
CA ALA A 73 3.68 15.73 -15.49
C ALA A 73 2.81 16.22 -16.65
N PRO A 74 2.77 17.53 -16.95
CA PRO A 74 2.08 18.02 -18.14
C PRO A 74 2.61 17.32 -19.39
N GLY A 75 1.72 16.66 -20.13
CA GLY A 75 2.05 16.00 -21.40
C GLY A 75 2.76 14.64 -21.30
N LEU A 76 3.15 14.17 -20.12
CA LEU A 76 3.80 12.86 -19.96
C LEU A 76 3.58 12.23 -18.58
N ARG A 77 3.90 10.95 -18.46
CA ARG A 77 4.10 10.29 -17.15
C ARG A 77 5.34 9.43 -17.17
N CYS A 78 6.08 9.44 -16.07
CA CYS A 78 7.26 8.62 -15.86
C CYS A 78 6.93 7.44 -14.93
N THR A 79 7.52 6.29 -15.20
CA THR A 79 7.46 5.11 -14.33
C THR A 79 8.85 4.51 -14.18
N LEU A 80 9.11 3.95 -13.01
CA LEU A 80 10.33 3.25 -12.68
C LEU A 80 9.97 1.97 -11.94
N ARG A 81 10.49 0.84 -12.41
CA ARG A 81 10.42 -0.44 -11.72
C ARG A 81 11.80 -1.08 -11.72
N ASN A 82 12.42 -1.18 -10.55
CA ASN A 82 13.83 -1.52 -10.39
C ASN A 82 14.68 -0.62 -11.31
N ARG A 83 15.34 -1.22 -12.30
CA ARG A 83 16.16 -0.50 -13.29
C ARG A 83 15.41 -0.13 -14.56
N GLN A 84 14.14 -0.51 -14.71
CA GLN A 84 13.34 -0.26 -15.90
C GLN A 84 12.67 1.11 -15.80
N PHE A 85 13.21 2.10 -16.53
CA PHE A 85 12.64 3.45 -16.61
C PHE A 85 11.85 3.63 -17.91
N ALA A 86 10.65 4.21 -17.80
CA ALA A 86 9.82 4.50 -18.95
C ALA A 86 9.17 5.89 -18.87
N VAL A 87 9.17 6.59 -20.00
CA VAL A 87 8.46 7.86 -20.19
C VAL A 87 7.34 7.63 -21.20
N HIS A 88 6.11 7.88 -20.79
CA HIS A 88 4.93 7.76 -21.63
C HIS A 88 4.45 9.16 -22.02
N HIS A 89 4.59 9.52 -23.29
CA HIS A 89 4.09 10.79 -23.81
C HIS A 89 2.59 10.73 -24.08
N ARG A 90 1.89 11.83 -23.82
CA ARG A 90 0.45 11.93 -24.07
C ARG A 90 0.18 11.89 -25.57
N GLY A 91 -0.55 10.87 -26.01
CA GLY A 91 -0.84 10.67 -27.44
C GLY A 91 0.40 10.34 -28.29
N GLY A 92 1.52 10.01 -27.64
CA GLY A 92 2.81 9.77 -28.28
C GLY A 92 3.41 8.41 -27.90
N PRO A 93 4.67 8.17 -28.32
CA PRO A 93 5.35 6.93 -28.03
C PRO A 93 5.70 6.79 -26.55
N THR A 94 6.07 5.57 -26.16
CA THR A 94 6.72 5.29 -24.88
C THR A 94 8.21 5.08 -25.12
N GLU A 95 9.03 5.87 -24.43
CA GLU A 95 10.48 5.68 -24.38
C GLU A 95 10.81 4.78 -23.19
N ARG A 96 11.70 3.80 -23.39
CA ARG A 96 12.15 2.88 -22.34
C ARG A 96 13.67 2.77 -22.36
N ARG A 97 14.26 2.76 -21.18
CA ARG A 97 15.69 2.48 -21.00
C ARG A 97 15.94 1.76 -19.67
N VAL A 98 17.01 0.98 -19.65
CA VAL A 98 17.49 0.30 -18.45
C VAL A 98 18.56 1.17 -17.81
N LEU A 99 18.40 1.49 -16.53
CA LEU A 99 19.37 2.23 -15.74
C LEU A 99 20.48 1.27 -15.29
N THR A 100 21.72 1.60 -15.61
CA THR A 100 22.85 0.67 -15.49
C THR A 100 23.59 0.81 -14.17
N SER A 101 23.50 1.95 -13.50
CA SER A 101 24.24 2.23 -12.26
C SER A 101 23.35 2.84 -11.17
N SER A 102 23.79 2.72 -9.93
CA SER A 102 23.12 3.32 -8.77
C SER A 102 23.15 4.84 -8.81
N GLN A 103 24.21 5.42 -9.37
CA GLN A 103 24.28 6.85 -9.65
C GLN A 103 23.22 7.30 -10.68
N GLU A 104 23.01 6.52 -11.74
CA GLU A 104 21.99 6.82 -12.75
C GLU A 104 20.56 6.69 -12.18
N LEU A 105 20.34 5.71 -11.29
CA LEU A 105 19.10 5.58 -10.53
C LEU A 105 18.83 6.82 -9.67
N ARG A 106 19.82 7.25 -8.87
CA ARG A 106 19.73 8.46 -8.04
C ARG A 106 19.39 9.69 -8.87
N GLN A 107 20.16 9.94 -9.93
CA GLN A 107 19.92 11.08 -10.82
C GLN A 107 18.52 11.04 -11.46
N THR A 108 18.04 9.85 -11.84
CA THR A 108 16.68 9.70 -12.39
C THR A 108 15.61 9.99 -11.34
N LEU A 109 15.77 9.49 -10.11
CA LEU A 109 14.86 9.79 -8.99
C LEU A 109 14.81 11.29 -8.65
N GLU A 110 15.96 11.97 -8.66
CA GLU A 110 16.05 13.40 -8.38
C GLU A 110 15.49 14.24 -9.53
N ARG A 111 15.92 13.99 -10.77
CA ARG A 111 15.57 14.81 -11.94
C ARG A 111 14.16 14.53 -12.47
N ASP A 112 13.85 13.26 -12.69
CA ASP A 112 12.64 12.84 -13.40
C ASP A 112 11.47 12.65 -12.41
N PHE A 113 11.74 12.22 -11.17
CA PHE A 113 10.72 12.04 -10.13
C PHE A 113 10.65 13.17 -9.09
N LEU A 114 11.62 14.10 -9.08
CA LEU A 114 11.68 15.22 -8.12
C LEU A 114 11.70 14.77 -6.67
N LEU A 115 12.37 13.66 -6.40
CA LEU A 115 12.55 13.11 -5.07
C LEU A 115 13.87 13.60 -4.47
N ALA A 116 13.84 14.03 -3.21
CA ALA A 116 15.06 14.19 -2.43
C ALA A 116 15.56 12.79 -2.05
N VAL A 117 16.63 12.33 -2.70
CA VAL A 117 17.22 11.02 -2.42
C VAL A 117 18.26 11.17 -1.31
N PRO A 118 18.11 10.49 -0.16
CA PRO A 118 19.09 10.58 0.93
C PRO A 118 20.49 10.18 0.46
N ASP A 119 21.50 10.92 0.90
CA ASP A 119 22.91 10.55 0.71
C ASP A 119 23.30 9.56 1.81
N ALA A 120 23.08 8.27 1.54
CA ALA A 120 23.23 7.18 2.51
C ALA A 120 23.85 5.94 1.82
N PRO A 121 24.99 5.41 2.29
CA PRO A 121 25.65 4.25 1.69
C PRO A 121 24.76 3.00 1.61
N GLU A 122 23.86 2.81 2.58
CA GLU A 122 22.93 1.67 2.60
C GLU A 122 21.93 1.73 1.45
N LEU A 123 21.57 2.94 1.01
CA LEU A 123 20.67 3.15 -0.12
C LEU A 123 21.38 2.84 -1.44
N ASP A 124 22.63 3.26 -1.60
CA ASP A 124 23.42 2.93 -2.79
C ASP A 124 23.65 1.42 -2.89
N ALA A 125 23.98 0.77 -1.77
CA ALA A 125 24.07 -0.68 -1.71
C ALA A 125 22.72 -1.37 -2.04
N ALA A 126 21.59 -0.74 -1.69
CA ALA A 126 20.27 -1.25 -2.07
C ALA A 126 19.99 -1.09 -3.57
N PHE A 127 20.41 0.02 -4.18
CA PHE A 127 20.32 0.23 -5.62
C PHE A 127 21.20 -0.77 -6.39
N ASP A 128 22.38 -1.12 -5.90
CA ASP A 128 23.27 -2.09 -6.57
C ASP A 128 22.66 -3.51 -6.63
N ARG A 129 21.78 -3.86 -5.69
CA ARG A 129 21.09 -5.16 -5.68
C ARG A 129 19.93 -5.25 -6.66
N LEU A 130 19.48 -4.14 -7.24
CA LEU A 130 18.35 -4.14 -8.17
C LEU A 130 18.77 -4.73 -9.52
N THR A 131 17.94 -5.63 -10.04
CA THR A 131 18.08 -6.19 -11.40
C THR A 131 17.13 -5.50 -12.37
#